data_AF-A0A143HQM3-F1
#
_entry.id   AF-A0A143HQM3-F1
#
_cell.length_a   1.000
_cell.length_b   1.000
_cell.length_c   1.000
_cell.angle_alpha   90.00
_cell.angle_beta   90.00
_cell.angle_gamma   90.00
#
_symmetry.space_group_name_H-M   'P 1'
#
loop_
_entity.id
_entity.type
_entity.pdbx_description
1 polymer ?
#
loop_
_entity_poly.entity_id
_entity_poly.type
_entity_poly.pdbx_seq_one_letter_code
_entity_poly.pdbx_strand_id
1 'polypeptide(L)' 'MVRALILLCSALLISGCSVTPWVAPYERHYLADPIMGFERDPVAARYMNHVYEARESARGAEGGSGGGCGCN' A
#
# COMPACT_ATOMS: atom_id res chain seq x y z
N MET A 1 -39.50 -7.86 4.54
CA MET A 1 -38.76 -6.64 4.14
C MET A 1 -37.33 -6.64 4.67
N VAL A 2 -37.11 -6.84 5.97
CA VAL A 2 -35.75 -6.87 6.58
C VAL A 2 -34.80 -7.91 5.98
N ARG A 3 -35.27 -9.13 5.69
CA ARG A 3 -34.45 -10.18 5.03
C ARG A 3 -33.91 -9.78 3.66
N ALA A 4 -34.70 -9.05 2.86
CA ALA A 4 -34.27 -8.59 1.54
C ALA A 4 -33.21 -7.48 1.63
N LEU A 5 -33.34 -6.58 2.61
CA LEU A 5 -32.35 -5.55 2.92
C LEU A 5 -31.00 -6.14 3.35
N ILE A 6 -31.01 -7.19 4.18
CA ILE A 6 -29.79 -7.88 4.62
C ILE A 6 -29.09 -8.55 3.44
N LEU A 7 -29.83 -9.21 2.55
CA LEU A 7 -29.28 -9.82 1.33
C LEU A 7 -28.71 -8.78 0.37
N LEU A 8 -29.36 -7.62 0.24
CA LEU A 8 -28.86 -6.52 -0.58
C LEU A 8 -27.56 -5.95 -0.01
N CYS A 9 -27.52 -5.62 1.28
CA CYS A 9 -26.31 -5.08 1.92
C CYS A 9 -25.14 -6.07 1.85
N SER A 10 -25.38 -7.37 2.04
CA SER A 10 -24.33 -8.38 1.90
C SER A 10 -23.80 -8.48 0.47
N ALA A 11 -24.65 -8.37 -0.56
CA ALA A 11 -24.19 -8.36 -1.95
C ALA A 11 -23.30 -7.14 -2.27
N LEU A 12 -23.60 -5.95 -1.72
CA LEU A 12 -22.77 -4.76 -1.91
C LEU A 12 -21.37 -4.91 -1.30
N LEU A 13 -21.26 -5.53 -0.12
CA LEU A 13 -19.98 -5.68 0.59
C LEU A 13 -18.99 -6.59 -0.15
N ILE A 14 -19.46 -7.53 -0.97
CA ILE A 14 -18.61 -8.52 -1.66
C ILE A 14 -18.25 -8.07 -3.10
N SER A 15 -18.85 -6.97 -3.58
CA SER A 15 -18.69 -6.49 -4.96
C SER A 15 -17.27 -5.98 -5.30
N GLY A 16 -16.44 -5.68 -4.30
CA GLY A 16 -15.09 -5.13 -4.49
C GLY A 16 -14.04 -6.13 -5.01
N CYS A 17 -14.25 -7.43 -4.87
CA CYS A 17 -13.22 -8.43 -5.20
C CYS A 17 -13.09 -8.76 -6.71
N SER A 18 -13.94 -8.20 -7.56
CA SER A 18 -13.99 -8.55 -9.00
C SER A 18 -13.94 -7.36 -9.95
N VAL A 19 -13.57 -6.18 -9.45
CA VAL A 19 -13.49 -4.97 -10.28
C VAL A 19 -12.40 -5.15 -11.33
N THR A 20 -12.83 -5.29 -12.58
CA THR A 20 -11.95 -5.36 -13.76
C THR A 20 -12.16 -4.10 -14.59
N PRO A 21 -11.09 -3.49 -15.13
CA PRO A 21 -9.70 -3.94 -15.06
C PRO A 21 -9.03 -3.61 -13.71
N TRP A 22 -8.27 -4.55 -13.16
CA TRP A 22 -7.29 -4.22 -12.13
C TRP A 22 -6.25 -3.26 -12.71
N VAL A 23 -5.68 -2.38 -11.90
CA VAL A 23 -4.55 -1.53 -12.33
C VAL A 23 -3.45 -2.44 -12.83
N ALA A 24 -3.03 -2.27 -14.08
CA ALA A 24 -2.01 -3.13 -14.65
C ALA A 24 -0.69 -2.93 -13.88
N PRO A 25 0.17 -3.97 -13.74
CA PRO A 25 1.42 -3.84 -12.99
C PRO A 25 2.29 -2.66 -13.44
N TYR A 26 2.28 -2.36 -14.74
CA TYR A 26 3.02 -1.26 -15.35
C TYR A 26 2.31 0.09 -15.29
N GLU A 27 1.13 0.19 -14.69
CA GLU A 27 0.42 1.47 -14.41
C GLU A 27 0.58 1.89 -12.95
N ARG A 28 1.13 1.00 -12.09
CA ARG A 28 1.32 1.25 -10.67
C ARG A 28 2.27 2.42 -10.38
N HIS A 29 3.16 2.77 -11.31
CA HIS A 29 4.03 3.94 -11.17
C HIS A 29 3.23 5.26 -11.12
N TYR A 30 2.04 5.33 -11.73
CA TYR A 30 1.16 6.49 -11.61
C TYR A 30 0.54 6.62 -10.22
N LEU A 31 0.48 5.53 -9.45
CA LEU A 31 0.02 5.54 -8.04
C LEU A 31 1.14 5.87 -7.05
N ALA A 32 2.40 5.94 -7.51
CA ALA A 32 3.59 6.16 -6.68
C ALA A 32 4.37 7.40 -7.17
N ASP A 33 3.70 8.55 -7.23
CA ASP A 33 4.35 9.84 -7.52
C ASP A 33 5.49 10.10 -6.50
N PRO A 34 6.72 10.44 -6.95
CA PRO A 34 7.83 10.79 -6.08
C PRO A 34 7.50 11.84 -4.99
N ILE A 35 6.55 12.74 -5.23
CA ILE A 35 6.11 13.73 -4.22
C ILE A 35 5.42 13.10 -3.01
N MET A 36 4.83 11.91 -3.15
CA MET A 36 4.16 11.19 -2.08
C MET A 36 5.13 10.38 -1.20
N GLY A 37 6.44 10.47 -1.47
CA GLY A 37 7.46 9.84 -0.63
C GLY A 37 7.47 10.48 0.76
N PHE A 38 7.51 9.64 1.80
CA PHE A 38 7.63 10.10 3.19
C PHE A 38 8.93 10.87 3.43
N GLU A 39 9.97 10.54 2.68
CA GLU A 39 11.32 11.01 2.92
C GLU A 39 11.85 11.81 1.74
N ARG A 40 12.41 12.98 2.04
CA ARG A 40 12.89 13.92 1.03
C ARG A 40 14.16 13.44 0.33
N ASP A 41 15.02 12.72 1.05
CA ASP A 41 16.24 12.11 0.51
C ASP A 41 16.20 10.60 0.77
N PRO A 42 15.75 9.79 -0.20
CA PRO A 42 15.61 8.35 -0.03
C PRO A 42 16.96 7.64 0.14
N VAL A 43 18.08 8.22 -0.31
CA VAL A 43 19.40 7.60 -0.19
C VAL A 43 19.91 7.74 1.24
N ALA A 44 19.84 8.95 1.78
CA ALA A 44 20.22 9.22 3.18
C ALA A 44 19.34 8.43 4.16
N ALA A 45 18.03 8.35 3.88
CA ALA A 45 17.07 7.59 4.67
C ALA A 45 17.42 6.10 4.75
N ARG A 46 17.71 5.48 3.60
CA ARG A 46 18.09 4.07 3.53
C ARG A 46 19.35 3.78 4.33
N TYR A 47 20.33 4.69 4.30
CA TYR A 47 21.53 4.55 5.12
C TYR A 47 21.22 4.58 6.61
N MET A 48 20.42 5.55 7.07
CA MET A 48 20.05 5.66 8.49
C MET A 48 19.22 4.47 8.96
N ASN A 49 18.28 4.00 8.14
CA ASN A 49 17.46 2.83 8.42
C ASN A 49 18.32 1.58 8.59
N HIS A 50 19.32 1.37 7.73
CA HIS A 50 20.29 0.28 7.91
C HIS A 50 21.01 0.33 9.28
N VAL A 51 21.35 1.53 9.75
CA VAL A 51 21.94 1.73 11.08
C VAL A 51 20.94 1.36 12.18
N TYR A 52 19.68 1.77 12.09
CA TYR A 52 18.64 1.43 13.06
C TYR A 52 18.37 -0.08 13.08
N GLU A 53 18.21 -0.72 11.93
CA GLU A 53 18.04 -2.17 11.81
C GLU A 53 19.14 -2.95 12.55
N ALA A 54 20.39 -2.50 12.44
CA ALA A 54 21.53 -3.13 13.10
C ALA A 54 21.53 -2.89 14.62
N ARG A 55 21.18 -1.67 15.06
CA ARG A 55 21.22 -1.29 16.49
C ARG A 55 20.03 -1.84 17.26
N GLU A 56 18.88 -1.94 16.62
CA GLU A 56 17.59 -2.29 17.23
C GLU A 56 17.19 -3.73 16.95
N SER A 57 18.00 -4.48 16.18
CA SER A 57 17.68 -5.84 15.73
C SER A 57 16.32 -5.93 15.03
N ALA A 58 15.94 -4.86 14.31
CA ALA A 58 14.62 -4.64 13.71
C ALA A 58 14.64 -4.74 12.17
N ARG A 59 15.44 -5.67 11.62
CA ARG A 59 15.54 -5.85 10.15
C ARG A 59 14.18 -6.11 9.51
N GLY A 60 13.83 -5.33 8.49
CA GLY A 60 12.55 -5.46 7.79
C GLY A 60 11.33 -4.91 8.54
N ALA A 61 11.53 -4.19 9.64
CA ALA A 61 10.45 -3.38 10.27
C ALA A 61 10.13 -2.11 9.46
N GLU A 62 11.03 -1.76 8.54
CA GLU A 62 10.88 -0.72 7.54
C GLU A 62 9.69 -1.05 6.62
N GLY A 63 8.73 -0.13 6.47
CA GLY A 63 7.60 -0.30 5.54
C GLY A 63 8.02 -0.50 4.07
N GLY A 64 7.06 -0.80 3.21
CA GLY A 64 7.30 -0.97 1.77
C GLY A 64 8.01 0.23 1.13
N SER A 65 8.86 -0.02 0.13
CA SER A 65 9.61 1.03 -0.57
C SER A 65 8.69 1.93 -1.41
N GLY A 66 8.46 3.17 -0.99
CA GLY A 66 7.82 4.21 -1.82
C GLY A 66 6.68 4.96 -1.14
N GLY A 67 6.18 5.99 -1.81
CA GLY A 67 4.92 6.65 -1.46
C GLY A 67 3.71 5.97 -2.13
N GLY A 68 2.52 6.07 -1.55
CA GLY A 68 1.28 5.48 -2.08
C GLY A 68 0.74 4.29 -1.27
N CYS A 69 -0.16 3.48 -1.84
CA CYS A 69 -0.89 2.40 -1.14
C CYS A 69 -0.04 1.22 -0.62
N GLY A 70 1.30 1.33 -0.61
CA GLY A 70 2.19 0.25 -0.20
C GLY A 70 2.23 -0.94 -1.17
N CYS A 71 1.74 -0.72 -2.39
CA CYS A 71 1.56 -1.76 -3.40
C CYS A 71 2.86 -1.91 -4.22
N ASN A 72 3.88 -2.61 -3.69
CA ASN A 72 4.95 -3.19 -4.51
C ASN A 72 4.38 -4.36 -5.33
#